data_AF-A0A962Y2J0-F1
#
_entry.id   AF-A0A962Y2J0-F1
#
_cell.length_a   1.000
_cell.length_b   1.000
_cell.length_c   1.000
_cell.angle_alpha   90.00
_cell.angle_beta   90.00
_cell.angle_gamma   90.00
#
_symmetry.space_group_name_H-M   'P 1'
#
loop_
_entity.id
_entity.type
_entity.pdbx_description
1 polymer ?
#
loop_
_entity_poly.entity_id
_entity_poly.type
_entity_poly.pdbx_seq_one_letter_code
_entity_poly.pdbx_strand_id
1 'polypeptide(L)'
;AYGRIARLLDGAVTAGKLVSDSGEVLLGKDVIVIAEELEKIPQKYWRDLRIKDGERLEQTIGRIIDELEQSVTQVQQRIEDKIDRLKKGDELPPGVIKMVKVYVAIKRKLQVGDKMAGRHGNKGVISRILPEEDLPYLPDGTPVDVVLNPLGVPSRMNVGQILEVHLGWAALGLGQAIGRMVEDNTQAKSVRKMLREVYSDEDSLGLVDSLSDDDVVR
;
A
#
# COMPACT_ATOMS: atom_id res chain seq x y z
N ALA A 1 4.18 -25.37 1.19
CA ALA A 1 4.88 -26.54 0.60
C ALA A 1 4.14 -27.85 0.87
N TYR A 2 3.71 -28.13 2.11
CA TYR A 2 2.97 -29.37 2.44
C TYR A 2 1.68 -29.59 1.65
N GLY A 3 0.88 -28.55 1.38
CA GLY A 3 -0.30 -28.69 0.48
C GLY A 3 0.03 -28.95 -1.00
N ARG A 4 1.29 -28.78 -1.42
CA ARG A 4 1.78 -29.20 -2.74
C ARG A 4 2.24 -30.65 -2.71
N ILE A 5 2.89 -31.07 -1.62
CA ILE A 5 3.28 -32.47 -1.38
C ILE A 5 2.02 -33.36 -1.24
N ALA A 6 1.00 -32.91 -0.50
CA ALA A 6 -0.26 -33.65 -0.36
C ALA A 6 -0.97 -33.89 -1.71
N ARG A 7 -0.98 -32.88 -2.60
CA ARG A 7 -1.51 -33.01 -3.98
C ARG A 7 -0.68 -33.92 -4.87
N LEU A 8 0.63 -34.06 -4.61
CA LEU A 8 1.51 -34.97 -5.34
C LEU A 8 1.39 -36.41 -4.84
N LEU A 9 0.99 -36.59 -3.58
CA LEU A 9 0.79 -37.89 -2.94
C LEU A 9 -0.63 -38.43 -3.10
N ASP A 10 -1.61 -37.60 -3.43
CA ASP A 10 -3.00 -37.99 -3.65
C ASP A 10 -3.13 -38.97 -4.83
N GLY A 11 -3.58 -40.19 -4.55
CA GLY A 11 -3.69 -41.27 -5.54
C GLY A 11 -2.43 -42.13 -5.73
N ALA A 12 -1.35 -41.89 -4.97
CA ALA A 12 -0.14 -42.72 -5.01
C ALA A 12 -0.31 -44.01 -4.17
N VAL A 13 0.31 -45.12 -4.61
CA VAL A 13 0.25 -46.42 -3.90
C VAL A 13 1.51 -46.63 -3.06
N THR A 14 1.36 -46.92 -1.77
CA THR A 14 2.48 -47.17 -0.87
C THR A 14 3.18 -48.49 -1.16
N ALA A 15 4.51 -48.47 -1.31
CA ALA A 15 5.34 -49.68 -1.49
C ALA A 15 5.74 -50.35 -0.17
N GLY A 16 5.73 -49.58 0.94
CA GLY A 16 6.13 -50.02 2.27
C GLY A 16 5.20 -49.49 3.36
N LYS A 17 5.32 -50.05 4.58
CA LYS A 17 4.59 -49.57 5.75
C LYS A 17 5.26 -48.30 6.27
N LEU A 18 4.49 -47.25 6.55
CA LEU A 18 4.98 -46.08 7.29
C LEU A 18 4.81 -46.36 8.78
N VAL A 19 5.88 -46.27 9.55
CA VAL A 19 5.90 -46.55 10.99
C VAL A 19 6.33 -45.28 11.72
N SER A 20 5.63 -44.95 12.79
CA SER A 20 5.99 -43.84 13.70
C SER A 20 7.20 -44.20 14.58
N ASP A 21 7.78 -43.18 15.24
CA ASP A 21 8.86 -43.38 16.22
C ASP A 21 8.43 -44.25 17.42
N SER A 22 7.13 -44.42 17.67
CA SER A 22 6.53 -45.28 18.70
C SER A 22 6.21 -46.70 18.23
N GLY A 23 6.50 -47.04 16.97
CA GLY A 23 6.25 -48.37 16.39
C GLY A 23 4.84 -48.59 15.86
N GLU A 24 3.97 -47.57 15.87
CA GLU A 24 2.63 -47.65 15.29
C GLU A 24 2.68 -47.48 13.78
N VAL A 25 1.93 -48.33 13.05
CA VAL A 25 1.83 -48.28 11.60
C VAL A 25 0.85 -47.17 11.21
N LEU A 26 1.37 -46.07 10.67
CA LEU A 26 0.60 -44.90 10.23
C LEU A 26 -0.03 -45.10 8.85
N LEU A 27 0.62 -45.87 7.97
CA LEU A 27 0.09 -46.27 6.65
C LEU A 27 0.52 -47.72 6.34
N GLY A 28 -0.43 -48.52 5.86
CA GLY A 28 -0.21 -49.89 5.43
C GLY A 28 0.55 -50.01 4.10
N LYS A 29 0.90 -51.24 3.72
CA LYS A 29 1.51 -51.57 2.42
C LYS A 29 0.42 -51.74 1.35
N ASP A 30 0.68 -51.27 0.12
CA ASP A 30 -0.25 -51.33 -1.02
C ASP A 30 -1.57 -50.57 -0.79
N VAL A 31 -1.53 -49.48 -0.01
CA VAL A 31 -2.68 -48.60 0.25
C VAL A 31 -2.61 -47.37 -0.66
N ILE A 32 -3.77 -46.96 -1.20
CA ILE A 32 -3.89 -45.71 -1.94
C ILE A 32 -3.90 -44.56 -0.94
N VAL A 33 -2.97 -43.62 -1.11
CA VAL A 33 -2.87 -42.44 -0.27
C VAL A 33 -3.98 -41.46 -0.65
N ILE A 34 -4.86 -41.16 0.31
CA ILE A 34 -5.93 -40.16 0.18
C ILE A 34 -5.49 -38.89 0.94
N ALA A 35 -5.70 -37.71 0.35
CA ALA A 35 -5.33 -36.43 0.97
C ALA A 35 -5.84 -36.25 2.42
N GLU A 36 -7.05 -36.74 2.73
CA GLU A 36 -7.67 -36.67 4.07
C GLU A 36 -6.97 -37.56 5.12
N GLU A 37 -6.41 -38.70 4.72
CA GLU A 37 -5.64 -39.56 5.61
C GLU A 37 -4.24 -39.03 5.84
N LEU A 38 -3.68 -38.34 4.84
CA LEU A 38 -2.36 -37.73 4.90
C LEU A 38 -2.31 -36.56 5.90
N GLU A 39 -3.41 -35.78 6.03
CA GLU A 39 -3.51 -34.69 7.01
C GLU A 39 -3.43 -35.16 8.47
N LYS A 40 -3.81 -36.41 8.74
CA LYS A 40 -3.75 -37.00 10.10
C LYS A 40 -2.33 -37.44 10.47
N ILE A 41 -1.43 -37.53 9.50
CA ILE A 41 -0.05 -38.00 9.68
C ILE A 41 0.87 -36.80 9.92
N PRO A 42 1.70 -36.82 10.97
CA PRO A 42 2.70 -35.78 11.17
C PRO A 42 3.63 -35.65 9.97
N GLN A 43 3.77 -34.42 9.47
CA GLN A 43 4.53 -34.07 8.26
C GLN A 43 6.01 -34.49 8.30
N LYS A 44 6.56 -34.77 9.49
CA LYS A 44 7.90 -35.32 9.72
C LYS A 44 8.10 -36.68 9.01
N TYR A 45 7.06 -37.51 8.95
CA TYR A 45 7.14 -38.87 8.39
C TYR A 45 6.91 -38.92 6.88
N TRP A 46 6.55 -37.79 6.24
CA TRP A 46 6.28 -37.76 4.80
C TRP A 46 7.53 -37.97 3.94
N ARG A 47 8.73 -37.79 4.52
CA ARG A 47 10.03 -38.06 3.89
C ARG A 47 10.30 -39.55 3.73
N ASP A 48 9.79 -40.38 4.64
CA ASP A 48 10.03 -41.83 4.69
C ASP A 48 8.99 -42.64 3.91
N LEU A 49 8.06 -41.94 3.25
CA LEU A 49 6.98 -42.55 2.50
C LEU A 49 7.49 -43.13 1.18
N ARG A 50 7.47 -44.47 1.08
CA ARG A 50 7.91 -45.20 -0.11
C ARG A 50 6.74 -45.48 -1.06
N ILE A 51 6.90 -45.17 -2.34
CA ILE A 51 5.83 -45.23 -3.34
C ILE A 51 6.21 -46.21 -4.44
N LYS A 52 5.24 -47.03 -4.85
CA LYS A 52 5.41 -48.03 -5.91
C LYS A 52 5.57 -47.33 -7.27
N ASP A 53 6.61 -47.71 -8.02
CA ASP A 53 6.97 -47.10 -9.33
C ASP A 53 7.14 -45.56 -9.31
N GLY A 54 7.52 -45.00 -8.15
CA GLY A 54 7.47 -43.57 -7.85
C GLY A 54 8.82 -42.90 -7.56
N GLU A 55 9.96 -43.43 -7.99
CA GLU A 55 11.30 -42.89 -7.66
C GLU A 55 11.44 -41.38 -7.95
N ARG A 56 10.87 -40.90 -9.06
CA ARG A 56 10.85 -39.46 -9.41
C ARG A 56 10.04 -38.63 -8.42
N LEU A 57 8.97 -39.20 -7.88
CA LEU A 57 8.09 -38.55 -6.92
C LEU A 57 8.77 -38.47 -5.54
N GLU A 58 9.43 -39.56 -5.12
CA GLU A 58 10.26 -39.57 -3.89
C GLU A 58 11.37 -38.52 -3.94
N GLN A 59 12.09 -38.42 -5.06
CA GLN A 59 13.13 -37.39 -5.25
C GLN A 59 12.55 -35.96 -5.24
N THR A 60 11.37 -35.76 -5.82
CA THR A 60 10.72 -34.44 -5.84
C THR A 60 10.25 -34.03 -4.45
N ILE A 61 9.70 -34.97 -3.68
CA ILE A 61 9.30 -34.74 -2.28
C ILE A 61 10.53 -34.43 -1.42
N GLY A 62 11.61 -35.21 -1.58
CA GLY A 62 12.88 -34.95 -0.90
C GLY A 62 13.40 -33.53 -1.14
N ARG A 63 13.43 -33.07 -2.39
CA ARG A 63 13.83 -31.69 -2.74
C ARG A 63 12.95 -30.64 -2.09
N ILE A 64 11.63 -30.81 -2.11
CA ILE A 64 10.70 -29.83 -1.52
C ILE A 64 10.88 -29.79 0.01
N ILE A 65 11.13 -30.92 0.65
CA ILE A 65 11.39 -31.00 2.09
C ILE A 65 12.74 -30.34 2.41
N ASP A 66 13.80 -30.62 1.66
CA ASP A 66 15.12 -30.01 1.86
C ASP A 66 15.07 -28.48 1.67
N GLU A 67 14.37 -27.98 0.64
CA GLU A 67 14.13 -26.54 0.43
C GLU A 67 13.36 -25.90 1.60
N LEU A 68 12.40 -26.63 2.16
CA LEU A 68 11.62 -26.16 3.30
C LEU A 68 12.46 -26.16 4.59
N GLU A 69 13.26 -27.19 4.84
CA GLU A 69 14.21 -27.27 5.96
C GLU A 69 15.22 -26.11 5.90
N GLN A 70 15.76 -25.82 4.71
CA GLN A 70 16.64 -24.67 4.48
C GLN A 70 15.92 -23.35 4.76
N SER A 71 14.68 -23.19 4.28
CA SER A 71 13.87 -21.98 4.51
C SER A 71 13.58 -21.78 6.01
N VAL A 72 13.23 -22.84 6.73
CA VAL A 72 13.00 -22.82 8.17
C VAL A 72 14.28 -22.41 8.90
N THR A 73 15.42 -22.99 8.53
CA THR A 73 16.72 -22.66 9.13
C THR A 73 17.08 -21.19 8.92
N GLN A 74 16.87 -20.65 7.72
CA GLN A 74 17.11 -19.22 7.44
C GLN A 74 16.21 -18.30 8.26
N VAL A 75 14.94 -18.68 8.45
CA VAL A 75 14.01 -17.92 9.30
C VAL A 75 14.45 -17.97 10.76
N GLN A 76 14.88 -19.13 11.26
CA GLN A 76 15.41 -19.29 12.62
C GLN A 76 16.65 -18.43 12.84
N GLN A 77 17.61 -18.45 11.91
CA GLN A 77 18.81 -17.61 11.98
C GLN A 77 18.47 -16.12 12.01
N ARG A 78 17.54 -15.64 11.17
CA ARG A 78 17.10 -14.23 11.19
C ARG A 78 16.46 -13.84 12.52
N ILE A 79 15.71 -14.75 13.13
CA ILE A 79 15.09 -14.52 14.44
C ILE A 79 16.18 -14.44 15.51
N GLU A 80 17.15 -15.37 15.48
CA GLU A 80 18.27 -15.40 16.41
C GLU A 80 19.12 -14.12 16.30
N ASP A 81 19.49 -13.71 15.09
CA ASP A 81 20.18 -12.44 14.82
C ASP A 81 19.42 -11.22 15.38
N LYS A 82 18.08 -11.21 15.24
CA LYS A 82 17.25 -10.12 15.74
C LYS A 82 17.17 -10.13 17.27
N ILE A 83 17.11 -11.31 17.88
CA ILE A 83 17.16 -11.47 19.34
C ILE A 83 18.51 -11.00 19.87
N ASP A 84 19.61 -11.38 19.24
CA ASP A 84 20.96 -10.99 19.66
C ASP A 84 21.18 -9.49 19.54
N ARG A 85 20.69 -8.87 18.46
CA ARG A 85 20.70 -7.41 18.33
C ARG A 85 19.90 -6.70 19.42
N LEU A 86 18.77 -7.25 19.85
CA LEU A 86 17.94 -6.67 20.91
C LEU A 86 18.50 -6.91 22.32
N LYS A 87 19.21 -8.03 22.53
CA LYS A 87 19.88 -8.36 23.80
C LYS A 87 21.18 -7.61 23.99
N LYS A 88 21.89 -7.31 22.89
CA LYS A 88 23.12 -6.52 22.93
C LYS A 88 22.78 -5.15 23.49
N GLY A 89 23.53 -4.72 24.51
CA GLY A 89 23.38 -3.39 25.08
C GLY A 89 23.68 -2.30 24.05
N ASP A 90 22.96 -1.19 24.13
CA ASP A 90 23.24 -0.02 23.30
C ASP A 90 24.60 0.58 23.67
N GLU A 91 25.33 1.07 22.67
CA GLU A 91 26.55 1.83 22.91
C GLU A 91 26.19 3.20 23.51
N LEU A 92 26.58 3.40 24.77
CA LEU A 92 26.40 4.65 25.49
C LEU A 92 27.70 5.48 25.47
N PRO A 93 27.61 6.82 25.35
CA PRO A 93 28.77 7.70 25.50
C PRO A 93 29.46 7.50 26.86
N PRO A 94 30.78 7.76 26.97
CA PRO A 94 31.51 7.60 28.22
C PRO A 94 30.89 8.44 29.34
N GLY A 95 30.66 7.81 30.50
CA GLY A 95 30.04 8.44 31.68
C GLY A 95 28.50 8.35 31.73
N VAL A 96 27.84 7.81 30.70
CA VAL A 96 26.37 7.62 30.70
C VAL A 96 26.02 6.19 31.11
N ILE A 97 25.27 6.05 32.21
CA ILE A 97 24.83 4.74 32.73
C ILE A 97 23.52 4.28 32.08
N LYS A 98 22.58 5.20 31.81
CA LYS A 98 21.28 4.91 31.18
C LYS A 98 20.78 6.13 30.41
N MET A 99 20.19 5.90 29.24
CA MET A 99 19.60 6.94 28.40
C MET A 99 18.09 6.69 28.24
N VAL A 100 17.28 7.75 28.36
CA VAL A 100 15.83 7.71 28.11
C VAL A 100 15.51 8.75 27.04
N LYS A 101 14.93 8.32 25.93
CA LYS A 101 14.48 9.20 24.84
C LYS A 101 12.96 9.31 24.87
N VAL A 102 12.43 10.52 25.03
CA VAL A 102 11.00 10.80 24.98
C VAL A 102 10.69 11.53 23.67
N TYR A 103 9.87 10.91 22.82
CA TYR A 103 9.42 11.51 21.57
C TYR A 103 8.06 12.15 21.78
N VAL A 104 7.96 13.45 21.56
CA VAL A 104 6.70 14.21 21.65
C VAL A 104 6.35 14.73 20.27
N ALA A 105 5.17 14.37 19.77
CA ALA A 105 4.61 14.90 18.53
C ALA A 105 3.57 15.97 18.84
N ILE A 106 3.66 17.12 18.17
CA ILE A 106 2.72 18.24 18.32
C ILE A 106 2.28 18.69 16.94
N LYS A 107 0.96 18.85 16.74
CA LYS A 107 0.42 19.52 15.55
C LYS A 107 0.45 21.03 15.78
N ARG A 108 1.28 21.75 15.02
CA ARG A 108 1.34 23.21 15.05
C ARG A 108 0.32 23.79 14.07
N LYS A 109 -0.44 24.80 14.52
CA LYS A 109 -1.34 25.57 13.66
C LYS A 109 -0.58 26.75 13.06
N LEU A 110 -1.08 27.25 11.94
CA LEU A 110 -0.55 28.44 11.25
C LEU A 110 -0.79 29.69 12.12
N GLN A 111 0.23 30.53 12.27
CA GLN A 111 0.22 31.69 13.15
C GLN A 111 0.73 32.95 12.44
N VAL A 112 0.35 34.12 12.97
CA VAL A 112 0.92 35.40 12.54
C VAL A 112 2.43 35.37 12.76
N GLY A 113 3.19 35.77 11.75
CA GLY A 113 4.66 35.66 11.74
C GLY A 113 5.19 34.40 11.05
N ASP A 114 4.35 33.43 10.71
CA ASP A 114 4.79 32.29 9.91
C ASP A 114 5.15 32.73 8.49
N LYS A 115 6.22 32.13 7.96
CA LYS A 115 6.74 32.43 6.63
C LYS A 115 6.12 31.48 5.61
N MET A 116 5.52 32.06 4.58
CA MET A 116 4.91 31.34 3.46
C MET A 116 5.65 31.66 2.17
N ALA A 117 5.62 30.72 1.22
CA ALA A 117 6.20 30.90 -0.10
C ALA A 117 5.32 30.23 -1.17
N GLY A 118 5.17 30.88 -2.32
CA GLY A 118 4.56 30.28 -3.50
C GLY A 118 5.58 29.65 -4.44
N ARG A 119 5.07 28.92 -5.44
CA ARG A 119 5.89 28.20 -6.44
C ARG A 119 6.68 29.11 -7.38
N HIS A 120 6.22 30.35 -7.55
CA HIS A 120 6.88 31.36 -8.37
C HIS A 120 7.91 32.20 -7.58
N GLY A 121 8.34 31.73 -6.41
CA GLY A 121 9.39 32.40 -5.63
C GLY A 121 8.92 33.64 -4.86
N ASN A 122 7.62 33.94 -4.85
CA ASN A 122 7.02 34.93 -3.97
C ASN A 122 7.09 34.43 -2.52
N LYS A 123 7.81 35.15 -1.65
CA LYS A 123 7.93 34.85 -0.22
C LYS A 123 7.24 35.95 0.58
N GLY A 124 6.53 35.57 1.63
CA GLY A 124 5.81 36.50 2.50
C GLY A 124 5.78 35.97 3.94
N VAL A 125 5.41 36.86 4.86
CA VAL A 125 5.13 36.53 6.26
C VAL A 125 3.66 36.84 6.51
N ILE A 126 2.95 35.95 7.20
CA ILE A 126 1.54 36.17 7.55
C ILE A 126 1.46 37.38 8.47
N SER A 127 0.80 38.44 7.97
CA SER A 127 0.72 39.72 8.67
C SER A 127 -0.45 39.78 9.65
N ARG A 128 -1.58 39.20 9.28
CA ARG A 128 -2.80 39.15 10.09
C ARG A 128 -3.65 37.97 9.65
N ILE A 129 -4.37 37.36 10.60
CA ILE A 129 -5.46 36.42 10.35
C ILE A 129 -6.75 37.18 10.64
N LEU A 130 -7.60 37.35 9.62
CA LEU A 130 -8.88 38.05 9.73
C LEU A 130 -10.02 37.04 9.90
N PRO A 131 -11.11 37.43 10.57
CA PRO A 131 -12.33 36.65 10.57
C PRO A 131 -13.01 36.71 9.19
N GLU A 132 -13.88 35.76 8.89
CA GLU A 132 -14.46 35.58 7.54
C GLU A 132 -15.33 36.76 7.11
N GLU A 133 -15.98 37.45 8.06
CA GLU A 133 -16.81 38.64 7.87
C GLU A 133 -16.05 39.88 7.32
N ASP A 134 -14.74 39.95 7.57
CA ASP A 134 -13.90 41.08 7.20
C ASP A 134 -13.20 40.89 5.84
N LEU A 135 -13.32 39.71 5.23
CA LEU A 135 -12.67 39.39 3.96
C LEU A 135 -13.46 39.93 2.77
N PRO A 136 -12.78 40.33 1.68
CA PRO A 136 -13.46 40.62 0.42
C PRO A 136 -14.27 39.43 -0.10
N TYR A 137 -15.44 39.70 -0.65
CA TYR A 137 -16.34 38.69 -1.20
C TYR A 137 -16.42 38.73 -2.71
N LEU A 138 -16.61 37.57 -3.30
CA LEU A 138 -17.00 37.40 -4.69
C LEU A 138 -18.51 37.67 -4.88
N PRO A 139 -19.00 37.88 -6.11
CA PRO A 139 -20.41 38.18 -6.37
C PRO A 139 -21.41 37.10 -5.90
N ASP A 140 -20.94 35.87 -5.76
CA ASP A 140 -21.68 34.72 -5.22
C ASP A 140 -21.69 34.68 -3.68
N GLY A 141 -21.00 35.60 -3.01
CA GLY A 141 -20.89 35.68 -1.55
C GLY A 141 -19.72 34.89 -0.96
N THR A 142 -18.89 34.24 -1.78
CA THR A 142 -17.75 33.47 -1.30
C THR A 142 -16.60 34.40 -0.85
N PRO A 143 -16.10 34.31 0.40
CA PRO A 143 -14.94 35.09 0.85
C PRO A 143 -13.63 34.61 0.21
N VAL A 144 -12.67 35.52 0.06
CA VAL A 144 -11.32 35.16 -0.40
C VAL A 144 -10.44 34.67 0.74
N ASP A 145 -9.67 33.59 0.53
CA ASP A 145 -8.80 33.03 1.58
C ASP A 145 -7.53 33.87 1.85
N VAL A 146 -6.93 34.43 0.79
CA VAL A 146 -5.63 35.13 0.87
C VAL A 146 -5.62 36.35 -0.03
N VAL A 147 -5.21 37.49 0.53
CA VAL A 147 -4.99 38.74 -0.22
C VAL A 147 -3.49 38.95 -0.43
N LEU A 148 -3.08 39.05 -1.69
CA LEU A 148 -1.68 39.27 -2.08
C LEU A 148 -1.46 40.70 -2.59
N ASN A 149 -0.28 41.26 -2.33
CA ASN A 149 0.10 42.57 -2.85
C ASN A 149 0.49 42.48 -4.34
N PRO A 150 -0.19 43.20 -5.25
CA PRO A 150 0.09 43.12 -6.69
C PRO A 150 1.43 43.73 -7.10
N LEU A 151 2.00 44.64 -6.30
CA LEU A 151 3.23 45.36 -6.65
C LEU A 151 4.46 44.44 -6.80
N GLY A 152 4.44 43.27 -6.15
CA GLY A 152 5.55 42.32 -6.19
C GLY A 152 5.67 41.58 -7.53
N VAL A 153 4.61 41.53 -8.32
CA VAL A 153 4.57 40.78 -9.58
C VAL A 153 5.36 41.46 -10.71
N PRO A 154 5.10 42.75 -11.06
CA PRO A 154 5.86 43.42 -12.13
C PRO A 154 7.32 43.64 -11.75
N SER A 155 7.60 43.96 -10.49
CA SER A 155 8.96 44.22 -10.01
C SER A 155 9.88 43.00 -10.10
N ARG A 156 9.35 41.78 -9.91
CA ARG A 156 10.13 40.54 -9.98
C ARG A 156 9.94 39.78 -11.29
N MET A 157 9.11 40.30 -12.19
CA MET A 157 8.72 39.67 -13.46
C MET A 157 8.13 38.25 -13.29
N ASN A 158 7.42 38.01 -12.19
CA ASN A 158 6.81 36.71 -11.88
C ASN A 158 5.41 36.56 -12.51
N VAL A 159 5.28 36.83 -13.81
CA VAL A 159 3.99 36.81 -14.53
C VAL A 159 3.31 35.44 -14.48
N GLY A 160 4.10 34.36 -14.36
CA GLY A 160 3.60 33.00 -14.20
C GLY A 160 2.62 32.83 -13.03
N GLN A 161 2.76 33.62 -11.96
CA GLN A 161 1.82 33.60 -10.83
C GLN A 161 0.40 34.00 -11.26
N ILE A 162 0.26 34.97 -12.17
CA ILE A 162 -1.05 35.41 -12.67
C ILE A 162 -1.64 34.33 -13.58
N LEU A 163 -0.81 33.73 -14.45
CA LEU A 163 -1.24 32.64 -15.33
C LEU A 163 -1.67 31.40 -14.53
N GLU A 164 -0.95 31.05 -13.46
CA GLU A 164 -1.31 29.98 -12.54
C GLU A 164 -2.66 30.26 -11.87
N VAL A 165 -2.89 31.47 -11.39
CA VAL A 165 -4.18 31.86 -10.79
C VAL A 165 -5.32 31.78 -11.81
N HIS A 166 -5.14 32.26 -13.04
CA HIS A 166 -6.18 32.17 -14.07
C HIS A 166 -6.50 30.73 -14.45
N LEU A 167 -5.47 29.90 -14.65
CA LEU A 167 -5.66 28.48 -14.99
C LEU A 167 -6.31 27.72 -13.82
N GLY A 168 -5.88 28.00 -12.59
CA GLY A 168 -6.49 27.44 -11.38
C GLY A 168 -7.96 27.84 -11.23
N TRP A 169 -8.30 29.09 -11.55
CA TRP A 169 -9.68 29.58 -11.52
C TRP A 169 -10.56 28.90 -12.58
N ALA A 170 -10.04 28.72 -13.79
CA ALA A 170 -10.73 27.98 -14.84
C ALA A 170 -10.96 26.51 -14.43
N ALA A 171 -9.94 25.86 -13.85
CA ALA A 171 -10.04 24.50 -13.34
C ALA A 171 -11.05 24.37 -12.20
N LEU A 172 -11.09 25.33 -11.27
CA LEU A 172 -12.10 25.39 -10.21
C LEU A 172 -13.51 25.48 -10.78
N GLY A 173 -13.73 26.35 -11.77
CA GLY A 173 -15.02 26.50 -12.44
C GLY A 173 -15.47 25.22 -13.16
N LEU A 174 -14.56 24.54 -13.88
CA LEU A 174 -14.84 23.24 -14.51
C LEU A 174 -15.18 22.18 -13.46
N GLY A 175 -14.43 22.12 -12.36
CA GLY A 175 -14.69 21.20 -11.24
C GLY A 175 -16.06 21.46 -10.58
N GLN A 176 -16.42 22.72 -10.37
CA GLN A 176 -17.75 23.09 -9.85
C GLN A 176 -18.88 22.72 -10.81
N ALA A 177 -18.68 22.89 -12.13
CA ALA A 177 -19.67 22.50 -13.12
C ALA A 177 -19.89 20.98 -13.14
N ILE A 178 -18.81 20.19 -13.12
CA ILE A 178 -18.89 18.72 -13.02
C ILE A 178 -19.55 18.31 -11.69
N GLY A 179 -19.14 18.93 -10.57
CA GLY A 179 -19.72 18.66 -9.26
C GLY A 179 -21.23 18.87 -9.22
N ARG A 180 -21.72 19.98 -9.79
CA ARG A 180 -23.17 20.24 -9.93
C ARG A 180 -23.87 19.18 -10.78
N MET A 181 -23.27 18.74 -11.89
CA MET A 181 -23.85 17.70 -12.72
C MET A 181 -24.00 16.37 -11.97
N VAL A 182 -23.03 16.03 -11.13
CA VAL A 182 -23.07 14.84 -10.27
C VAL A 182 -24.13 14.99 -9.17
N GLU A 183 -24.18 16.14 -8.50
CA GLU A 183 -25.18 16.44 -7.46
C GLU A 183 -26.62 16.44 -7.99
N ASP A 184 -26.85 16.94 -9.21
CA ASP A 184 -28.14 16.96 -9.89
C ASP A 184 -28.57 15.58 -10.42
N ASN A 185 -27.82 14.51 -10.11
CA ASN A 185 -28.04 13.14 -10.59
C ASN A 185 -28.16 13.05 -12.12
N THR A 186 -27.34 13.84 -12.82
CA THR A 186 -27.29 13.83 -14.28
C THR A 186 -26.80 12.46 -14.74
N GLN A 187 -27.38 11.94 -15.84
CA GLN A 187 -26.95 10.67 -16.43
C GLN A 187 -25.42 10.62 -16.60
N ALA A 188 -24.79 9.51 -16.21
CA ALA A 188 -23.35 9.27 -16.33
C ALA A 188 -22.80 9.60 -17.73
N LYS A 189 -23.63 9.38 -18.76
CA LYS A 189 -23.32 9.73 -20.16
C LYS A 189 -23.04 11.23 -20.36
N SER A 190 -23.78 12.12 -19.71
CA SER A 190 -23.60 13.57 -19.82
C SER A 190 -22.33 14.03 -19.12
N VAL A 191 -22.04 13.48 -17.93
CA VAL A 191 -20.79 13.74 -17.20
C VAL A 191 -19.59 13.24 -18.02
N ARG A 192 -19.67 12.02 -18.55
CA ARG A 192 -18.65 11.45 -19.45
C ARG A 192 -18.43 12.30 -20.70
N LYS A 193 -19.50 12.86 -21.28
CA LYS A 193 -19.40 13.79 -22.41
C LYS A 193 -18.63 15.06 -22.02
N MET A 194 -18.94 15.66 -20.88
CA MET A 194 -18.22 16.84 -20.39
C MET A 194 -16.74 16.53 -20.12
N LEU A 195 -16.44 15.38 -19.52
CA LEU A 195 -15.05 14.93 -19.30
C LEU A 195 -14.28 14.79 -20.63
N ARG A 196 -14.90 14.26 -21.68
CA ARG A 196 -14.31 14.19 -23.02
C ARG A 196 -14.15 15.55 -23.71
N GLU A 197 -14.94 16.55 -23.35
CA GLU A 197 -14.77 17.92 -23.85
C GLU A 197 -13.62 18.64 -23.12
N VAL A 198 -13.39 18.32 -21.84
CA VAL A 198 -12.31 18.89 -21.02
C VAL A 198 -10.96 18.24 -21.29
N TYR A 199 -10.91 16.91 -21.40
CA TYR A 199 -9.69 16.14 -21.63
C TYR A 199 -9.53 15.79 -23.11
N SER A 200 -8.35 16.06 -23.68
CA SER A 200 -8.04 15.83 -25.08
C SER A 200 -6.97 14.77 -25.33
N ASP A 201 -6.32 14.26 -24.28
CA ASP A 201 -5.25 13.28 -24.38
C ASP A 201 -5.77 11.83 -24.41
N GLU A 202 -5.09 10.98 -25.18
CA GLU A 202 -5.53 9.57 -25.38
C GLU A 202 -5.55 8.77 -24.06
N ASP A 203 -4.63 9.05 -23.14
CA ASP A 203 -4.55 8.35 -21.86
C ASP A 203 -5.75 8.69 -20.95
N SER A 204 -6.09 9.99 -20.82
CA SER A 204 -7.26 10.42 -20.04
C SER A 204 -8.56 9.97 -20.69
N LEU A 205 -8.65 9.99 -22.02
CA LEU A 205 -9.84 9.47 -22.72
C LEU A 205 -9.98 7.96 -22.53
N GLY A 206 -8.88 7.21 -22.58
CA GLY A 206 -8.88 5.77 -22.30
C GLY A 206 -9.28 5.45 -20.86
N LEU A 207 -8.84 6.26 -19.90
CA LEU A 207 -9.28 6.16 -18.51
C LEU A 207 -10.77 6.45 -18.39
N VAL A 208 -11.24 7.57 -18.92
CA VAL A 208 -12.65 7.96 -18.88
C VAL A 208 -13.53 6.89 -19.51
N ASP A 209 -13.09 6.19 -20.54
CA ASP A 209 -13.85 5.11 -21.18
C ASP A 209 -13.83 3.79 -20.41
N SER A 210 -12.78 3.55 -19.63
CA SER A 210 -12.67 2.38 -18.77
C SER A 210 -13.56 2.44 -17.52
N LEU A 211 -14.00 3.65 -17.11
CA LEU A 211 -14.80 3.85 -15.90
C LEU A 211 -16.24 3.34 -16.08
N SER A 212 -16.74 2.64 -15.06
CA SER A 212 -18.15 2.25 -14.98
C SER A 212 -19.04 3.49 -14.77
N ASP A 213 -20.34 3.37 -15.08
CA ASP A 213 -21.26 4.51 -14.91
C ASP A 213 -21.38 4.96 -13.47
N ASP A 214 -21.26 4.05 -12.49
CA ASP A 214 -21.24 4.36 -11.06
C ASP A 214 -19.96 5.12 -10.67
N ASP A 215 -18.81 4.77 -11.25
CA ASP A 215 -17.54 5.44 -10.95
C ASP A 215 -17.45 6.85 -11.57
N VAL A 216 -18.19 7.11 -12.65
CA VAL A 216 -18.22 8.43 -13.31
C VAL A 216 -19.01 9.46 -12.51
N VAL A 217 -19.98 9.02 -11.69
CA VAL A 217 -20.86 9.89 -10.91
C VAL A 217 -20.56 9.86 -9.40
N ARG A 218 -19.38 9.36 -9.02
CA ARG A 218 -18.92 9.25 -7.62
C ARG A 218 -17.86 10.30 -7.26
#